data_AF-A0A1R3I4S9-F1
#
_entry.id   AF-A0A1R3I4S9-F1
#
_cell.length_a   1.000
_cell.length_b   1.000
_cell.length_c   1.000
_cell.angle_alpha   90.00
_cell.angle_beta   90.00
_cell.angle_gamma   90.00
#
_symmetry.space_group_name_H-M   'P 1'
#
loop_
_entity.id
_entity.type
_entity.pdbx_description
1 polymer ?
#
loop_
_entity_poly.entity_id
_entity_poly.type
_entity_poly.pdbx_seq_one_letter_code
_entity_poly.pdbx_strand_id
1 'polypeptide(L)'
;MIQVVLTIEDIRSRCLRLADESTSEALAVRRLLGHRLPMNPQQAKSEWYEIVEGEHSLWEGVSKPYRETIRAFLAYFQNEVRSSGMMSTL
;
A
#
# COMPACT_ATOMS: atom_id res chain seq x y z
N MET A 1 1.39 -6.90 12.34
CA MET A 1 0.43 -5.77 12.27
C MET A 1 1.11 -4.41 12.53
N ILE A 2 1.85 -4.24 13.63
CA ILE A 2 2.56 -2.96 13.94
C ILE A 2 3.66 -2.62 12.92
N GLN A 3 4.38 -3.61 12.39
CA GLN A 3 5.39 -3.41 11.34
C GLN A 3 4.78 -2.87 10.03
N VAL A 4 3.66 -3.42 9.52
CA VAL A 4 3.00 -2.93 8.30
C VAL A 4 2.54 -1.48 8.45
N VAL A 5 2.03 -1.09 9.63
CA VAL A 5 1.63 0.30 9.89
C VAL A 5 2.83 1.25 9.89
N LEU A 6 3.94 0.85 10.53
CA LEU A 6 5.20 1.62 10.52
C LEU A 6 5.81 1.72 9.11
N THR A 7 5.73 0.66 8.30
CA THR A 7 6.27 0.69 6.93
C THR A 7 5.40 1.53 5.99
N ILE A 8 4.06 1.45 6.10
CA ILE A 8 3.17 2.39 5.40
C ILE A 8 3.51 3.82 5.80
N GLU A 9 3.88 4.06 7.06
CA GLU A 9 4.27 5.39 7.54
C GLU A 9 5.57 5.92 6.89
N ASP A 10 6.54 5.04 6.61
CA ASP A 10 7.78 5.38 5.90
C ASP A 10 7.54 5.59 4.39
N ILE A 11 6.75 4.71 3.76
CA ILE A 11 6.32 4.85 2.36
C ILE A 11 5.51 6.14 2.20
N ARG A 12 4.61 6.45 3.14
CA ARG A 12 3.86 7.70 3.21
C ARG A 12 4.81 8.89 3.21
N SER A 13 5.86 8.89 4.03
CA SER A 13 6.86 9.98 4.06
C SER A 13 7.60 10.15 2.72
N ARG A 14 8.00 9.04 2.08
CA ARG A 14 8.75 9.06 0.81
C ARG A 14 7.88 9.43 -0.38
N CYS A 15 6.65 8.91 -0.45
CA CYS A 15 5.70 9.20 -1.53
C CYS A 15 5.00 10.56 -1.36
N LEU A 16 4.75 11.06 -0.14
CA LEU A 16 4.23 12.43 0.04
C LEU A 16 5.22 13.49 -0.45
N ARG A 17 6.53 13.23 -0.37
CA ARG A 17 7.54 14.11 -0.97
C ARG A 17 7.58 14.05 -2.50
N LEU A 18 7.00 13.02 -3.11
CA LEU A 18 6.96 12.80 -4.56
C LEU A 18 5.61 13.17 -5.20
N ALA A 19 4.52 13.17 -4.42
CA ALA A 19 3.18 13.48 -4.89
C ALA A 19 2.98 14.99 -4.96
N ASP A 20 3.04 15.54 -6.18
CA ASP A 20 2.71 16.92 -6.47
C ASP A 20 1.22 17.19 -6.13
N GLU A 21 0.91 18.07 -5.18
CA GLU A 21 -0.46 18.30 -4.69
C GLU A 21 -1.42 18.91 -5.73
N SER A 22 -0.90 19.18 -6.91
CA SER A 22 -1.54 19.93 -7.97
C SER A 22 -2.56 19.13 -8.78
N THR A 23 -2.60 17.79 -8.67
CA THR A 23 -3.44 16.94 -9.53
C THR A 23 -4.36 16.00 -8.75
N SER A 24 -5.53 15.71 -9.31
CA SER A 24 -6.49 14.74 -8.75
C SER A 24 -5.90 13.34 -8.60
N GLU A 25 -4.93 12.99 -9.43
CA GLU A 25 -4.18 11.74 -9.36
C GLU A 25 -3.30 11.67 -8.10
N ALA A 26 -2.56 12.73 -7.78
CA ALA A 26 -1.73 12.75 -6.59
C ALA A 26 -2.57 12.65 -5.31
N LEU A 27 -3.78 13.22 -5.31
CA LEU A 27 -4.76 13.05 -4.24
C LEU A 27 -5.23 11.59 -4.12
N ALA A 28 -5.44 10.89 -5.25
CA ALA A 28 -5.80 9.47 -5.25
C ALA A 28 -4.66 8.60 -4.71
N VAL A 29 -3.41 8.85 -5.14
CA VAL A 29 -2.22 8.18 -4.62
C VAL A 29 -2.07 8.43 -3.11
N ARG A 30 -2.27 9.67 -2.65
CA ARG A 30 -2.22 10.01 -1.23
C ARG A 30 -3.28 9.27 -0.41
N ARG A 31 -4.50 9.11 -0.94
CA ARG A 31 -5.56 8.32 -0.28
C ARG A 31 -5.19 6.85 -0.18
N LEU A 32 -4.65 6.26 -1.25
CA LEU A 32 -4.20 4.87 -1.26
C LEU A 32 -3.10 4.62 -0.23
N LEU A 33 -2.10 5.49 -0.16
CA LEU A 33 -0.99 5.36 0.77
C LEU A 33 -1.35 5.75 2.21
N GLY A 34 -2.37 6.59 2.40
CA GLY A 34 -2.90 6.98 3.70
C GLY A 34 -3.92 5.99 4.28
N HIS A 35 -4.31 4.98 3.52
CA HIS A 35 -5.33 4.03 3.92
C HIS A 35 -4.85 3.15 5.07
N ARG A 36 -5.67 3.02 6.11
CA ARG A 36 -5.38 2.17 7.26
C ARG A 36 -6.16 0.89 7.12
N LEU A 37 -5.45 -0.24 7.19
CA LEU A 37 -6.07 -1.54 7.22
C LEU A 37 -6.95 -1.70 8.48
N PRO A 38 -8.06 -2.45 8.38
CA PRO A 38 -8.98 -2.69 9.48
C PRO A 38 -8.31 -3.46 10.62
N MET A 39 -8.83 -3.32 11.84
CA MET A 39 -8.26 -3.98 13.03
C MET A 39 -8.41 -5.51 13.00
N ASN A 40 -9.37 -6.03 12.22
CA ASN A 40 -9.58 -7.46 12.09
C ASN A 40 -8.51 -8.09 11.15
N PRO A 41 -7.70 -9.04 11.63
CA PRO A 41 -6.61 -9.62 10.84
C PRO A 41 -7.04 -10.31 9.54
N GLN A 42 -8.20 -10.98 9.54
CA GLN A 42 -8.71 -11.67 8.35
C GLN A 42 -9.19 -10.69 7.28
N GLN A 43 -9.89 -9.63 7.71
CA GLN A 43 -10.32 -8.56 6.81
C GLN A 43 -9.11 -7.79 6.27
N ALA A 44 -8.15 -7.45 7.15
CA ALA A 44 -6.93 -6.75 6.75
C ALA A 44 -6.11 -7.55 5.73
N LYS A 45 -6.07 -8.88 5.87
CA LYS A 45 -5.40 -9.76 4.90
C LYS A 45 -6.13 -9.73 3.56
N SER A 46 -7.45 -9.92 3.54
CA SER A 46 -8.25 -9.87 2.29
C SER A 46 -8.06 -8.54 1.57
N GLU A 47 -8.24 -7.44 2.31
CA GLU A 47 -8.13 -6.08 1.77
C GLU A 47 -6.72 -5.76 1.29
N TRP A 48 -5.69 -6.20 2.01
CA TRP A 48 -4.30 -6.09 1.54
C TRP A 48 -4.09 -6.83 0.22
N TYR A 49 -4.62 -8.04 0.06
CA TYR A 49 -4.53 -8.78 -1.19
C TYR A 49 -5.22 -8.03 -2.33
N GLU A 50 -6.42 -7.52 -2.12
CA GLU A 50 -7.15 -6.72 -3.12
C GLU A 50 -6.38 -5.45 -3.52
N ILE A 51 -5.65 -4.82 -2.59
CA ILE A 51 -4.81 -3.66 -2.89
C ILE A 51 -3.59 -4.06 -3.71
N VAL A 52 -2.90 -5.15 -3.37
CA VAL A 52 -1.71 -5.64 -4.10
C VAL A 52 -2.06 -6.11 -5.51
N GLU A 53 -3.12 -6.91 -5.65
CA GLU A 53 -3.69 -7.32 -6.94
C GLU A 53 -4.34 -6.16 -7.68
N GLY A 54 -4.48 -5.03 -6.99
CA GLY A 54 -5.17 -3.80 -7.35
C GLY A 54 -6.52 -4.01 -7.99
N GLU A 55 -7.35 -4.79 -7.35
CA GLU A 55 -8.79 -4.83 -7.58
C GLU A 55 -9.52 -3.85 -6.65
N HIS A 56 -8.83 -3.35 -5.62
CA HIS A 56 -9.40 -2.42 -4.65
C HIS A 56 -9.74 -1.04 -5.25
N SER A 57 -10.85 -0.45 -4.81
CA SER A 57 -11.35 0.86 -5.22
C SER A 57 -10.39 2.02 -4.91
N LEU A 58 -9.44 1.82 -4.00
CA LEU A 58 -8.40 2.83 -3.68
C LEU A 58 -7.51 3.19 -4.89
N TRP A 59 -7.47 2.34 -5.92
CA TRP A 59 -6.75 2.62 -7.15
C TRP A 59 -7.52 3.52 -8.12
N GLU A 60 -8.79 3.82 -7.85
CA GLU A 60 -9.56 4.74 -8.68
C GLU A 60 -8.91 6.13 -8.71
N GLY A 61 -8.68 6.65 -9.91
CA GLY A 61 -8.01 7.94 -10.10
C GLY A 61 -6.48 7.88 -10.10
N VAL A 62 -5.86 6.72 -9.88
CA VAL A 62 -4.41 6.52 -10.04
C VAL A 62 -4.12 6.06 -11.48
N SER A 63 -3.28 6.76 -12.23
CA SER A 63 -2.93 6.31 -13.58
C SER A 63 -2.11 5.02 -13.56
N LYS A 64 -2.13 4.35 -14.71
CA LYS A 64 -1.41 3.10 -14.95
C LYS A 64 0.09 3.14 -14.54
N PRO A 65 0.91 4.13 -14.92
CA PRO A 65 2.33 4.14 -14.55
C PRO A 65 2.57 4.23 -13.04
N TYR A 66 1.77 5.02 -12.31
CA TYR A 66 1.85 5.06 -10.85
C TYR A 66 1.36 3.76 -10.22
N ARG A 67 0.26 3.21 -10.73
CA ARG A 67 -0.28 1.93 -10.29
C ARG A 67 0.73 0.80 -10.42
N GLU A 68 1.38 0.69 -11.57
CA GLU A 68 2.41 -0.31 -11.83
C GLU A 68 3.62 -0.14 -10.89
N THR A 69 4.07 1.10 -10.68
CA THR A 69 5.19 1.41 -9.79
C THR A 69 4.88 1.04 -8.33
N ILE A 70 3.73 1.49 -7.82
CA ILE A 70 3.32 1.21 -6.44
C ILE A 70 3.07 -0.28 -6.25
N ARG A 71 2.43 -0.96 -7.22
CA ARG A 71 2.24 -2.43 -7.16
C ARG A 71 3.56 -3.18 -7.12
N ALA A 72 4.53 -2.82 -7.96
CA ALA A 72 5.85 -3.46 -7.94
C ALA A 72 6.52 -3.31 -6.57
N PHE A 73 6.39 -2.12 -5.97
CA PHE A 73 6.91 -1.86 -4.62
C PHE A 73 6.19 -2.70 -3.54
N LEU A 74 4.85 -2.77 -3.58
CA LEU A 74 4.06 -3.56 -2.63
C LEU A 74 4.34 -5.07 -2.75
N ALA A 75 4.49 -5.58 -3.98
CA ALA A 75 4.82 -6.97 -4.24
C ALA A 75 6.23 -7.33 -3.75
N TYR A 76 7.20 -6.45 -4.00
CA TYR A 76 8.56 -6.57 -3.45
C TYR A 76 8.51 -6.61 -1.92
N PHE A 77 7.78 -5.69 -1.29
CA PHE A 77 7.62 -5.63 0.16
C PHE A 77 7.00 -6.90 0.74
N GLN A 78 5.91 -7.40 0.13
CA GLN A 78 5.28 -8.64 0.54
C GLN A 78 6.27 -9.82 0.48
N ASN A 79 7.15 -9.82 -0.52
CA ASN A 79 8.19 -10.83 -0.64
C ASN A 79 9.27 -10.70 0.43
N GLU A 80 9.73 -9.49 0.76
CA GLU A 80 10.70 -9.24 1.83
C GLU A 80 10.15 -9.66 3.21
N VAL A 81 8.89 -9.31 3.51
CA VAL A 81 8.21 -9.71 4.75
C VAL A 81 8.08 -11.23 4.85
N ARG A 82 7.78 -11.90 3.73
CA ARG A 82 7.70 -13.36 3.65
C ARG A 82 9.08 -14.01 3.81
N SER A 83 10.11 -13.45 3.18
CA SER A 83 11.49 -13.97 3.18
C SER A 83 12.18 -13.79 4.53
N SER A 84 11.87 -12.74 5.29
CA SER A 84 12.37 -12.56 6.66
C SER A 84 11.79 -13.56 7.69
N GLY A 85 10.92 -14.51 7.28
CA GLY A 85 10.32 -15.47 8.21
C GLY A 85 9.35 -14.84 9.23
N MET A 86 8.99 -13.57 9.02
CA MET A 86 8.24 -12.74 9.97
C MET A 86 6.71 -12.93 9.87
N MET A 87 6.29 -13.81 8.96
CA MET A 87 4.88 -14.19 8.71
C MET A 87 4.52 -15.55 9.32
N SER A 88 5.43 -16.23 10.02
CA SER A 88 5.17 -17.53 10.67
C SER A 88 4.44 -17.42 12.02
N THR A 89 4.07 -16.21 12.46
CA THR A 89 3.45 -15.99 13.78
C THR A 89 2.17 -15.15 13.75
N LEU A 90 1.51 -15.01 12.60
CA LEU A 90 0.14 -14.47 12.49
C LEU A 90 -0.86 -15.54 12.07
#